data_AF-A0A914Y3C2-F1
#
_entry.id   AF-A0A914Y3C2-F1
#
_cell.length_a   1.000
_cell.length_b   1.000
_cell.length_c   1.000
_cell.angle_alpha   90.00
_cell.angle_beta   90.00
_cell.angle_gamma   90.00
#
_symmetry.space_group_name_H-M   'P 1'
#
loop_
_entity.id
_entity.type
_entity.pdbx_description
1 polymer ?
#
loop_
_entity_poly.entity_id
_entity_poly.type
_entity_poly.pdbx_seq_one_letter_code
_entity_poly.pdbx_strand_id
1 'polypeptide(L)'
;MVNEHGIIITQSAGNDGPFISSCKRHAVFDANEEIFSIGSIITSDINNYVDDEYSNYVDPPDVWSYSSKGPLPTGARGVTFTAPGDAFIENPKWHPVKQILCSGTSGATPNAAGAIACLISALKANSIKYSPQSIKLALSNTAYLPNEENRLGFGNGIIQINSAFEYFKTHKQMLENIESPPQLTIKNSDMKGIILHQFSNTADSNNYCIKVKQQKQIPWILKLKPENQKHVEFSKTVSKNSFNVKILSKNLKPGKYYYSEIQGFDPSNLSLGPIFHFPITVIVPEKVSNNSFKKEILVKPCTFLNFLINPNESCTKCTVKFIDSENEKNEFKKIIKKSNKNGGTYTESYIKDGQNAHRWFIDIRWKEAFELYIYQKFLYHKQLELKGILEINFKTSP
;
A
#
# COMPACT_ATOMS: atom_id res chain seq x y z
N MET A 1 23.29 12.08 4.85
CA MET A 1 22.43 12.45 6.01
C MET A 1 21.98 11.26 6.87
N VAL A 2 21.09 10.37 6.40
CA VAL A 2 20.63 9.21 7.21
C VAL A 2 21.80 8.30 7.60
N ASN A 3 22.55 7.79 6.61
CA ASN A 3 23.65 6.85 6.85
C ASN A 3 24.90 7.53 7.47
N GLU A 4 25.12 8.81 7.21
CA GLU A 4 26.30 9.56 7.68
C GLU A 4 26.14 10.14 9.09
N HIS A 5 24.92 10.56 9.46
CA HIS A 5 24.64 11.23 10.74
C HIS A 5 23.73 10.41 11.65
N GLY A 6 23.32 9.20 11.26
CA GLY A 6 22.47 8.34 12.09
C GLY A 6 21.06 8.91 12.31
N ILE A 7 20.56 9.73 11.38
CA ILE A 7 19.26 10.42 11.50
C ILE A 7 18.16 9.51 10.96
N ILE A 8 17.09 9.33 11.73
CA ILE A 8 15.87 8.68 11.28
C ILE A 8 14.89 9.75 10.81
N ILE A 9 14.39 9.58 9.60
CA ILE A 9 13.44 10.51 8.97
C ILE A 9 12.12 9.77 8.79
N THR A 10 11.04 10.33 9.30
CA THR A 10 9.67 9.87 9.04
C THR A 10 8.96 10.88 8.15
N GLN A 11 8.20 10.38 7.18
CA GLN A 11 7.50 11.21 6.20
C GLN A 11 6.11 10.66 5.92
N SER A 12 5.14 11.53 5.67
CA SER A 12 3.80 11.13 5.27
C SER A 12 3.82 10.45 3.89
N ALA A 13 3.14 9.30 3.79
CA ALA A 13 2.95 8.59 2.51
C ALA A 13 2.09 9.38 1.50
N GLY A 14 1.21 10.24 2.01
CA GLY A 14 0.25 11.05 1.25
C GLY A 14 -1.21 10.68 1.55
N ASN A 15 -2.12 11.60 1.20
CA ASN A 15 -3.57 11.43 1.36
C ASN A 15 -4.27 11.30 -0.01
N ASP A 16 -3.58 10.75 -1.02
CA ASP A 16 -4.10 10.62 -2.39
C ASP A 16 -4.62 9.20 -2.68
N GLY A 17 -4.84 8.39 -1.65
CA GLY A 17 -5.56 7.12 -1.74
C GLY A 17 -7.01 7.31 -2.19
N PRO A 18 -7.77 6.23 -2.47
CA PRO A 18 -7.47 4.82 -2.16
C PRO A 18 -6.64 4.07 -3.21
N PHE A 19 -6.24 4.73 -4.30
CA PHE A 19 -5.58 4.12 -5.46
C PHE A 19 -4.26 3.43 -5.13
N ILE A 20 -3.92 2.39 -5.89
CA ILE A 20 -2.55 1.88 -5.86
C ILE A 20 -1.67 2.89 -6.62
N SER A 21 -0.39 2.89 -6.32
CA SER A 21 0.56 3.85 -6.87
C SER A 21 0.16 5.32 -6.63
N SER A 22 -0.45 5.59 -5.47
CA SER A 22 -0.88 6.94 -5.06
C SER A 22 0.10 7.64 -4.12
N CYS A 23 1.19 6.98 -3.72
CA CYS A 23 2.26 7.64 -2.97
C CYS A 23 2.84 8.82 -3.78
N LYS A 24 2.95 10.00 -3.14
CA LYS A 24 3.43 11.22 -3.81
C LYS A 24 4.90 11.12 -4.21
N ARG A 25 5.32 11.98 -5.14
CA ARG A 25 6.69 12.07 -5.66
C ARG A 25 7.76 12.22 -4.56
N HIS A 26 7.40 12.75 -3.38
CA HIS A 26 8.33 12.87 -2.26
C HIS A 26 8.57 11.53 -1.53
N ALA A 27 7.65 10.56 -1.59
CA ALA A 27 7.90 9.19 -1.14
C ALA A 27 8.81 8.42 -2.12
N VAL A 28 9.04 8.94 -3.35
CA VAL A 28 9.95 8.32 -4.33
C VAL A 28 11.42 8.39 -3.87
N PHE A 29 11.78 9.34 -3.01
CA PHE A 29 13.09 9.38 -2.37
C PHE A 29 13.34 8.17 -1.47
N ASP A 30 12.27 7.45 -1.10
CA ASP A 30 12.32 6.26 -0.26
C ASP A 30 12.42 4.94 -1.06
N ALA A 31 12.92 4.96 -2.29
CA ALA A 31 13.01 3.74 -3.10
C ALA A 31 13.93 2.65 -2.49
N ASN A 32 14.79 3.01 -1.52
CA ASN A 32 15.60 2.08 -0.72
C ASN A 32 15.06 1.89 0.72
N GLU A 33 13.89 2.47 1.03
CA GLU A 33 13.30 2.43 2.37
C GLU A 33 14.23 3.00 3.47
N GLU A 34 14.96 4.08 3.17
CA GLU A 34 15.83 4.81 4.11
C GLU A 34 15.08 5.93 4.87
N ILE A 35 13.95 6.39 4.33
CA ILE A 35 13.05 7.38 4.91
C ILE A 35 11.75 6.67 5.24
N PHE A 36 11.32 6.64 6.50
CA PHE A 36 10.12 5.88 6.84
C PHE A 36 8.86 6.61 6.35
N SER A 37 8.33 6.15 5.22
CA SER A 37 7.04 6.57 4.66
C SER A 37 5.89 5.96 5.47
N ILE A 38 5.12 6.82 6.13
CA ILE A 38 4.09 6.45 7.12
C ILE A 38 2.69 6.59 6.52
N GLY A 39 1.99 5.46 6.45
CA GLY A 39 0.55 5.39 6.16
C GLY A 39 -0.31 5.55 7.41
N SER A 40 -1.59 5.86 7.22
CA SER A 40 -2.57 6.09 8.29
C SER A 40 -3.51 4.90 8.44
N ILE A 41 -3.72 4.44 9.67
CA ILE A 41 -4.71 3.40 9.99
C ILE A 41 -5.88 3.97 10.79
N ILE A 42 -7.02 3.31 10.65
CA ILE A 42 -8.19 3.47 11.52
C ILE A 42 -8.18 2.35 12.57
N THR A 43 -8.51 2.69 13.81
CA THR A 43 -8.57 1.76 14.94
C THR A 43 -9.94 1.87 15.62
N SER A 44 -10.34 0.83 16.36
CA SER A 44 -11.61 0.81 17.10
C SER A 44 -11.71 1.89 18.18
N ASP A 45 -10.59 2.40 18.71
CA ASP A 45 -10.58 3.37 19.82
C ASP A 45 -11.13 4.76 19.46
N ILE A 46 -11.08 5.13 18.18
CA ILE A 46 -11.69 6.37 17.66
C ILE A 46 -13.21 6.39 17.85
N ASN A 47 -13.85 5.22 17.87
CA ASN A 47 -15.30 5.11 17.99
C ASN A 47 -15.85 5.65 19.31
N ASN A 48 -15.02 5.81 20.34
CA ASN A 48 -15.44 6.34 21.63
C ASN A 48 -15.55 7.87 21.66
N TYR A 49 -15.07 8.57 20.64
CA TYR A 49 -14.91 10.03 20.67
C TYR A 49 -15.51 10.78 19.48
N VAL A 50 -15.98 10.07 18.46
CA VAL A 50 -16.67 10.66 17.32
C VAL A 50 -18.14 10.35 17.46
N ASP A 51 -18.97 11.37 17.69
CA ASP A 51 -20.43 11.27 17.67
C ASP A 51 -20.85 10.50 16.43
N ASP A 52 -21.31 9.25 16.64
CA ASP A 52 -22.24 8.44 15.84
C ASP A 52 -21.97 8.25 14.31
N GLU A 53 -21.39 9.22 13.59
CA GLU A 53 -21.08 9.22 12.15
C GLU A 53 -19.89 8.32 11.75
N TYR A 54 -19.03 7.96 12.70
CA TYR A 54 -17.81 7.14 12.44
C TYR A 54 -17.79 5.82 13.22
N SER A 55 -18.87 5.47 13.92
CA SER A 55 -18.95 4.45 14.97
C SER A 55 -18.86 2.97 14.51
N ASN A 56 -18.25 2.68 13.36
CA ASN A 56 -18.16 1.30 12.88
C ASN A 56 -16.84 0.66 13.38
N TYR A 57 -16.99 -0.46 14.11
CA TYR A 57 -15.91 -1.26 14.67
C TYR A 57 -15.01 -1.81 13.55
N VAL A 58 -13.79 -1.28 13.40
CA VAL A 58 -12.76 -1.84 12.52
C VAL A 58 -11.78 -2.63 13.38
N ASP A 59 -12.13 -3.89 13.62
CA ASP A 59 -11.28 -4.89 14.25
C ASP A 59 -11.19 -6.11 13.32
N PRO A 60 -10.00 -6.45 12.81
CA PRO A 60 -8.72 -5.82 13.09
C PRO A 60 -8.56 -4.44 12.40
N PRO A 61 -7.60 -3.58 12.84
CA PRO A 61 -7.37 -2.26 12.24
C PRO A 61 -7.16 -2.33 10.73
N ASP A 62 -7.61 -1.30 10.01
CA ASP A 62 -7.40 -1.19 8.55
C ASP A 62 -6.78 0.15 8.16
N VAL A 63 -6.26 0.24 6.93
CA VAL A 63 -5.70 1.47 6.38
C VAL A 63 -6.84 2.41 5.99
N TRP A 64 -6.72 3.69 6.35
CA TRP A 64 -7.67 4.71 5.91
C TRP A 64 -7.77 4.77 4.38
N SER A 65 -8.99 4.95 3.86
CA SER A 65 -9.23 5.04 2.41
C SER A 65 -8.45 6.17 1.73
N TYR A 66 -8.26 7.31 2.39
CA TYR A 66 -7.46 8.41 1.86
C TYR A 66 -5.95 8.12 1.90
N SER A 67 -5.47 7.19 2.72
CA SER A 67 -4.03 6.94 2.87
C SER A 67 -3.47 6.42 1.56
N SER A 68 -2.43 7.08 1.07
CA SER A 68 -1.75 6.67 -0.15
C SER A 68 -1.20 5.24 -0.01
N LYS A 69 -1.20 4.51 -1.12
CA LYS A 69 -0.73 3.13 -1.24
C LYS A 69 0.34 3.04 -2.33
N GLY A 70 1.26 2.10 -2.14
CA GLY A 70 2.21 1.72 -3.17
C GLY A 70 1.58 0.97 -4.34
N PRO A 71 2.41 0.42 -5.26
CA PRO A 71 3.87 0.59 -5.30
C PRO A 71 4.26 1.98 -5.82
N LEU A 72 5.51 2.41 -5.59
CA LEU A 72 6.07 3.60 -6.24
C LEU A 72 6.31 3.33 -7.74
N PRO A 73 6.43 4.37 -8.59
CA PRO A 73 6.78 4.18 -10.00
C PRO A 73 8.10 3.41 -10.25
N THR A 74 8.99 3.36 -9.26
CA THR A 74 10.25 2.59 -9.28
C THR A 74 10.04 1.09 -8.99
N GLY A 75 8.83 0.66 -8.64
CA GLY A 75 8.53 -0.69 -8.17
C GLY A 75 8.75 -0.92 -6.69
N ALA A 76 9.37 0.02 -5.97
CA ALA A 76 9.47 -0.05 -4.51
C ALA A 76 8.09 -0.04 -3.84
N ARG A 77 8.00 -0.55 -2.62
CA ARG A 77 6.74 -0.72 -1.90
C ARG A 77 6.02 0.60 -1.58
N GLY A 78 6.76 1.68 -1.32
CA GLY A 78 6.20 3.03 -1.15
C GLY A 78 5.76 3.40 0.26
N VAL A 79 4.94 2.58 0.92
CA VAL A 79 4.68 2.73 2.37
C VAL A 79 5.63 1.82 3.13
N THR A 80 6.39 2.37 4.07
CA THR A 80 7.33 1.60 4.90
C THR A 80 6.65 1.04 6.13
N PHE A 81 5.85 1.87 6.83
CA PHE A 81 5.14 1.52 8.05
C PHE A 81 3.79 2.23 8.13
N THR A 82 2.97 1.82 9.08
CA THR A 82 1.72 2.51 9.42
C THR A 82 1.65 2.84 10.90
N ALA A 83 0.91 3.90 11.22
CA ALA A 83 0.60 4.32 12.58
C ALA A 83 -0.80 4.94 12.64
N PRO A 84 -1.44 4.97 13.83
CA PRO A 84 -2.71 5.68 14.01
C PRO A 84 -2.56 7.15 13.62
N GLY A 85 -3.43 7.62 12.72
CA GLY A 85 -3.34 8.99 12.17
C GLY A 85 -4.42 9.94 12.61
N ASP A 86 -5.38 9.48 13.41
CA ASP A 86 -6.41 10.31 14.02
C ASP A 86 -5.93 10.78 15.39
N ALA A 87 -5.96 12.10 15.60
CA ALA A 87 -5.57 12.70 16.85
C ALA A 87 -6.43 13.92 17.15
N PHE A 88 -6.75 14.11 18.43
CA PHE A 88 -7.22 15.39 18.93
C PHE A 88 -6.04 16.34 19.01
N ILE A 89 -6.11 17.42 18.24
CA ILE A 89 -5.10 18.47 18.23
C ILE A 89 -5.71 19.69 18.92
N GLU A 90 -4.96 20.26 19.86
CA GLU A 90 -5.32 21.52 20.48
C GLU A 90 -5.13 22.66 19.49
N ASN A 91 -6.16 23.49 19.35
CA ASN A 91 -6.00 24.74 18.63
C ASN A 91 -5.24 25.76 19.49
N PRO A 92 -4.61 26.77 18.86
CA PRO A 92 -4.04 27.90 19.59
C PRO A 92 -5.05 28.52 20.56
N LYS A 93 -4.57 29.07 21.69
CA LYS A 93 -5.41 29.60 22.78
C LYS A 93 -6.44 30.65 22.35
N TRP A 94 -6.22 31.34 21.23
CA TRP A 94 -7.12 32.35 20.69
C TRP A 94 -8.27 31.77 19.85
N HIS A 95 -8.23 30.48 19.50
CA HIS A 95 -9.25 29.85 18.68
C HIS A 95 -10.48 29.48 19.53
N PRO A 96 -11.72 29.75 19.06
CA PRO A 96 -12.93 29.51 19.85
C PRO A 96 -13.20 28.02 20.10
N VAL A 97 -12.81 27.15 19.16
CA VAL A 97 -12.84 25.69 19.33
C VAL A 97 -11.50 25.24 19.90
N LYS A 98 -11.48 24.69 21.11
CA LYS A 98 -10.23 24.33 21.82
C LYS A 98 -9.49 23.13 21.22
N GLN A 99 -10.21 22.17 20.67
CA GLN A 99 -9.65 20.95 20.09
C GLN A 99 -10.40 20.57 18.83
N ILE A 100 -9.66 20.03 17.86
CA ILE A 100 -10.22 19.48 16.62
C ILE A 100 -9.70 18.07 16.42
N LEU A 101 -10.56 17.18 15.94
CA LEU A 101 -10.14 15.87 15.46
C LEU A 101 -9.55 16.04 14.06
N CYS A 102 -8.27 15.72 13.92
CA CYS A 102 -7.58 15.73 12.64
C CYS A 102 -7.27 14.29 12.23
N SER A 103 -7.62 13.94 10.99
CA SER A 103 -7.31 12.65 10.37
C SER A 103 -6.38 12.85 9.19
N GLY A 104 -5.28 12.11 9.14
CA GLY A 104 -4.40 12.11 7.99
C GLY A 104 -3.11 11.33 8.20
N THR A 105 -2.43 11.01 7.10
CA THR A 105 -1.02 10.53 7.18
C THR A 105 -0.11 11.59 7.81
N SER A 106 -0.50 12.87 7.75
CA SER A 106 0.14 13.98 8.48
C SER A 106 0.03 13.86 10.00
N GLY A 107 -1.00 13.19 10.54
CA GLY A 107 -1.12 12.85 11.97
C GLY A 107 -0.38 11.56 12.32
N ALA A 108 -0.42 10.57 11.41
CA ALA A 108 0.29 9.30 11.61
C ALA A 108 1.82 9.46 11.65
N THR A 109 2.37 10.38 10.85
CA THR A 109 3.81 10.63 10.76
C THR A 109 4.43 11.10 12.10
N PRO A 110 3.95 12.18 12.75
CA PRO A 110 4.47 12.59 14.06
C PRO A 110 4.20 11.55 15.16
N ASN A 111 3.10 10.80 15.07
CA ASN A 111 2.84 9.68 16.00
C ASN A 111 3.94 8.61 15.89
N ALA A 112 4.25 8.16 14.67
CA ALA A 112 5.36 7.24 14.42
C ALA A 112 6.71 7.82 14.87
N ALA A 113 6.97 9.10 14.61
CA ALA A 113 8.20 9.77 15.03
C ALA A 113 8.36 9.78 16.56
N GLY A 114 7.30 10.14 17.30
CA GLY A 114 7.29 10.12 18.76
C GLY A 114 7.47 8.72 19.33
N ALA A 115 6.79 7.73 18.75
CA ALA A 115 6.91 6.32 19.13
C ALA A 115 8.35 5.80 18.93
N ILE A 116 8.99 6.11 17.80
CA ILE A 116 10.38 5.75 17.51
C ILE A 116 11.34 6.50 18.45
N ALA A 117 11.06 7.76 18.79
CA ALA A 117 11.86 8.52 19.76
C ALA A 117 11.82 7.86 21.15
N CYS A 118 10.66 7.35 21.59
CA CYS A 118 10.54 6.57 22.82
C CYS A 118 11.38 5.28 22.78
N LEU A 119 11.37 4.55 21.66
CA LEU A 119 12.24 3.38 21.47
C LEU A 119 13.72 3.76 21.61
N ILE A 120 14.15 4.81 20.92
CA ILE A 120 15.53 5.31 20.99
C ILE A 120 15.90 5.70 22.42
N SER A 121 15.00 6.38 23.14
CA SER A 121 15.20 6.75 24.54
C SER A 121 15.41 5.53 25.42
N ALA A 122 14.58 4.49 25.26
CA ALA A 122 14.71 3.24 25.99
C ALA A 122 16.04 2.51 25.68
N LEU A 123 16.46 2.49 24.41
CA LEU A 123 17.75 1.90 24.00
C LEU A 123 18.93 2.65 24.63
N LYS A 124 18.91 3.99 24.63
CA LYS A 124 19.93 4.82 25.28
C LYS A 124 19.99 4.58 26.79
N ALA A 125 18.83 4.54 27.45
CA ALA A 125 18.74 4.31 28.90
C ALA A 125 19.29 2.92 29.31
N ASN A 126 19.23 1.94 28.42
CA ASN A 126 19.72 0.58 28.65
C ASN A 126 21.12 0.31 28.06
N SER A 127 21.82 1.36 27.59
CA SER A 127 23.14 1.24 26.95
C SER A 127 23.15 0.19 25.83
N ILE A 128 22.09 0.17 25.01
CA ILE A 128 21.96 -0.64 23.81
C ILE A 128 22.31 0.25 22.62
N LYS A 129 23.37 -0.12 21.88
CA LYS A 129 23.74 0.57 20.66
C LYS A 129 22.71 0.32 19.57
N TYR A 130 22.50 1.32 18.73
CA TYR A 130 21.56 1.25 17.62
C TYR A 130 22.08 2.03 16.42
N SER A 131 21.53 1.74 15.26
CA SER A 131 21.74 2.44 13.99
C SER A 131 20.39 2.61 13.30
N PRO A 132 20.25 3.52 12.32
CA PRO A 132 19.02 3.62 11.53
C PRO A 132 18.61 2.28 10.90
N GLN A 133 19.58 1.48 10.46
CA GLN A 133 19.33 0.17 9.86
C GLN A 133 18.83 -0.84 10.88
N SER A 134 19.42 -0.91 12.08
CA SER A 134 18.95 -1.82 13.12
C SER A 134 17.56 -1.44 13.63
N ILE A 135 17.26 -0.13 13.73
CA ILE A 135 15.92 0.35 14.08
C ILE A 135 14.91 -0.04 13.01
N LYS A 136 15.22 0.21 11.73
CA LYS A 136 14.35 -0.21 10.62
C LYS A 136 14.09 -1.72 10.65
N LEU A 137 15.14 -2.52 10.86
CA LEU A 137 15.01 -3.98 10.89
C LEU A 137 14.13 -4.43 12.05
N ALA A 138 14.39 -3.95 13.27
CA ALA A 138 13.59 -4.27 14.45
C ALA A 138 12.13 -3.91 14.24
N LEU A 139 11.85 -2.71 13.73
CA LEU A 139 10.48 -2.28 13.41
C LEU A 139 9.84 -3.15 12.32
N SER A 140 10.58 -3.50 11.25
CA SER A 140 10.07 -4.31 10.14
C SER A 140 9.68 -5.72 10.57
N ASN A 141 10.47 -6.32 11.47
CA ASN A 141 10.27 -7.70 11.93
C ASN A 141 9.32 -7.83 13.12
N THR A 142 8.96 -6.72 13.77
CA THR A 142 8.02 -6.70 14.90
C THR A 142 6.69 -6.01 14.60
N ALA A 143 6.58 -5.35 13.44
CA ALA A 143 5.35 -4.69 13.02
C ALA A 143 4.19 -5.68 12.93
N TYR A 144 3.03 -5.26 13.43
CA TYR A 144 1.80 -6.04 13.35
C TYR A 144 1.13 -5.80 11.99
N LEU A 145 0.84 -6.86 11.25
CA LEU A 145 0.11 -6.77 9.99
C LEU A 145 -1.29 -7.37 10.16
N PRO A 146 -2.34 -6.53 10.22
CA PRO A 146 -3.74 -6.98 10.35
C PRO A 146 -4.19 -7.90 9.22
N ASN A 147 -3.87 -7.53 7.97
CA ASN A 147 -4.22 -8.28 6.78
C ASN A 147 -3.12 -8.17 5.70
N GLU A 148 -2.91 -9.26 4.95
CA GLU A 148 -1.94 -9.32 3.83
C GLU A 148 -2.53 -8.73 2.53
N GLU A 149 -3.86 -8.57 2.43
CA GLU A 149 -4.51 -8.08 1.21
C GLU A 149 -4.15 -6.61 0.91
N ASN A 150 -4.08 -5.78 1.96
CA ASN A 150 -3.77 -4.36 1.86
C ASN A 150 -2.29 -4.07 2.16
N ARG A 151 -1.38 -5.02 1.88
CA ARG A 151 0.06 -4.91 2.16
C ARG A 151 0.70 -3.63 1.59
N LEU A 152 0.24 -3.16 0.43
CA LEU A 152 0.71 -1.91 -0.21
C LEU A 152 0.29 -0.63 0.55
N GLY A 153 -0.75 -0.71 1.37
CA GLY A 153 -1.16 0.37 2.29
C GLY A 153 -0.51 0.25 3.67
N PHE A 154 -0.29 -0.97 4.17
CA PHE A 154 0.32 -1.20 5.47
C PHE A 154 1.85 -1.10 5.50
N GLY A 155 2.51 -1.31 4.36
CA GLY A 155 3.97 -1.42 4.31
C GLY A 155 4.45 -2.67 5.04
N ASN A 156 5.37 -2.53 5.99
CA ASN A 156 5.77 -3.61 6.90
C ASN A 156 4.65 -3.99 7.89
N GLY A 157 3.73 -3.07 8.17
CA GLY A 157 2.70 -3.20 9.18
C GLY A 157 2.66 -1.99 10.12
N ILE A 158 1.88 -2.13 11.18
CA ILE A 158 1.68 -1.16 12.26
C ILE A 158 2.87 -1.24 13.21
N ILE A 159 3.47 -0.09 13.54
CA ILE A 159 4.64 -0.02 14.43
C ILE A 159 4.31 -0.56 15.84
N GLN A 160 5.15 -1.45 16.37
CA GLN A 160 5.03 -2.05 17.69
C GLN A 160 6.29 -1.79 18.53
N ILE A 161 6.29 -0.71 19.33
CA ILE A 161 7.49 -0.26 20.05
C ILE A 161 7.98 -1.24 21.11
N ASN A 162 7.06 -1.81 21.90
CA ASN A 162 7.43 -2.77 22.94
C ASN A 162 8.07 -4.02 22.34
N SER A 163 7.46 -4.59 21.29
CA SER A 163 8.01 -5.73 20.56
C SER A 163 9.37 -5.41 19.94
N ALA A 164 9.53 -4.21 19.35
CA ALA A 164 10.80 -3.77 18.80
C ALA A 164 11.90 -3.66 19.88
N PHE A 165 11.57 -3.17 21.07
CA PHE A 165 12.52 -3.08 22.18
C PHE A 165 12.95 -4.47 22.70
N GLU A 166 12.01 -5.41 22.85
CA GLU A 166 12.33 -6.80 23.21
C GLU A 166 13.16 -7.50 22.13
N TYR A 167 12.89 -7.20 20.85
CA TYR A 167 13.71 -7.65 19.74
C TYR A 167 15.16 -7.15 19.84
N PHE A 168 15.37 -5.89 20.24
CA PHE A 168 16.71 -5.33 20.49
C PHE A 168 17.41 -6.01 21.66
N LYS A 169 16.72 -6.28 22.77
CA LYS A 169 17.29 -7.01 23.90
C LYS A 169 17.75 -8.41 23.50
N THR A 170 16.93 -9.11 22.72
CA THR A 170 17.18 -10.49 22.28
C THR A 170 18.37 -10.56 21.31
N HIS A 171 18.51 -9.58 20.42
CA HIS A 171 19.49 -9.61 19.32
C HIS A 171 20.63 -8.60 19.46
N LYS A 172 20.90 -8.10 20.68
CA LYS A 172 21.84 -6.99 20.95
C LYS A 172 23.17 -7.12 20.19
N GLN A 173 23.85 -8.25 20.33
CA GLN A 173 25.17 -8.48 19.71
C GLN A 173 25.12 -8.52 18.18
N MET A 174 24.05 -9.09 17.61
CA MET A 174 23.89 -9.20 16.16
C MET A 174 23.54 -7.84 15.53
N LEU A 175 22.68 -7.05 16.19
CA LEU A 175 22.26 -5.73 15.73
C LEU A 175 23.35 -4.66 15.86
N GLU A 176 24.28 -4.82 16.79
CA GLU A 176 25.43 -3.92 16.94
C GLU A 176 26.34 -3.91 15.72
N ASN A 177 26.47 -5.05 15.05
CA ASN A 177 27.35 -5.23 13.89
C ASN A 177 26.57 -5.31 12.57
N ILE A 178 25.29 -4.93 12.58
CA ILE A 178 24.47 -5.08 11.39
C ILE A 178 24.90 -4.10 10.30
N GLU A 179 25.17 -4.64 9.12
CA GLU A 179 25.55 -3.85 7.96
C GLU A 179 24.34 -3.22 7.27
N SER A 180 24.63 -2.29 6.38
CA SER A 180 23.59 -1.77 5.50
C SER A 180 23.03 -2.89 4.63
N PRO A 181 21.69 -3.01 4.50
CA PRO A 181 21.08 -4.01 3.64
C PRO A 181 21.55 -3.83 2.20
N PRO A 182 21.59 -4.92 1.40
CA PRO A 182 22.02 -4.83 0.01
C PRO A 182 21.06 -3.96 -0.80
N GLN A 183 21.61 -3.21 -1.76
CA GLN A 183 20.81 -2.47 -2.72
C GLN A 183 20.39 -3.41 -3.86
N LEU A 184 19.09 -3.48 -4.11
CA LEU A 184 18.51 -4.33 -5.14
C LEU A 184 18.08 -3.49 -6.35
N THR A 185 18.37 -3.96 -7.56
CA THR A 185 17.86 -3.38 -8.80
C THR A 185 17.61 -4.44 -9.86
N ILE A 186 16.62 -4.24 -10.73
CA ILE A 186 16.43 -5.09 -11.91
C ILE A 186 17.55 -4.79 -12.91
N LYS A 187 18.25 -5.81 -13.41
CA LYS A 187 19.33 -5.68 -14.41
C LYS A 187 18.87 -4.85 -15.61
N ASN A 188 19.71 -3.88 -15.99
CA ASN A 188 19.47 -2.90 -17.07
C ASN A 188 18.33 -1.92 -16.80
N SER A 189 17.96 -1.71 -15.53
CA SER A 189 17.04 -0.66 -15.12
C SER A 189 17.38 -0.17 -13.70
N ASP A 190 16.83 0.97 -13.32
CA ASP A 190 16.92 1.48 -11.94
C ASP A 190 15.73 1.07 -11.07
N MET A 191 14.89 0.16 -11.57
CA MET A 191 13.71 -0.32 -10.87
C MET A 191 14.11 -1.13 -9.63
N LYS A 192 13.48 -0.81 -8.50
CA LYS A 192 13.67 -1.39 -7.17
C LYS A 192 12.69 -2.51 -6.84
N GLY A 193 11.69 -2.69 -7.68
CA GLY A 193 10.75 -3.81 -7.64
C GLY A 193 10.15 -4.09 -9.01
N ILE A 194 9.45 -5.21 -9.12
CA ILE A 194 8.76 -5.58 -10.36
C ILE A 194 7.34 -5.00 -10.30
N ILE A 195 6.96 -4.20 -11.29
CA ILE A 195 5.56 -3.83 -11.56
C ILE A 195 5.21 -4.39 -12.94
N LEU A 196 4.26 -5.30 -12.98
CA LEU A 196 3.75 -5.87 -14.22
C LEU A 196 2.29 -5.48 -14.40
N HIS A 197 2.01 -4.68 -15.42
CA HIS A 197 0.65 -4.37 -15.84
C HIS A 197 0.25 -5.24 -17.04
N GLN A 198 -0.75 -6.12 -16.87
CA GLN A 198 -1.24 -6.96 -17.97
C GLN A 198 -2.29 -6.27 -18.85
N PHE A 199 -1.97 -5.09 -19.39
CA PHE A 199 -2.95 -4.32 -20.17
C PHE A 199 -3.20 -4.87 -21.58
N SER A 200 -2.25 -5.58 -22.18
CA SER A 200 -2.39 -6.35 -23.44
C SER A 200 -1.04 -6.98 -23.82
N ASN A 201 -1.02 -8.20 -24.38
CA ASN A 201 0.17 -8.87 -24.96
C ASN A 201 1.44 -8.93 -24.06
N THR A 202 1.28 -9.03 -22.75
CA THR A 202 2.41 -9.47 -21.91
C THR A 202 2.62 -10.96 -22.11
N ALA A 203 3.88 -11.38 -22.27
CA ALA A 203 4.20 -12.80 -22.35
C ALA A 203 3.64 -13.54 -21.13
N ASP A 204 3.16 -14.77 -21.34
CA ASP A 204 2.62 -15.65 -20.29
C ASP A 204 3.61 -15.83 -19.11
N SER A 205 4.90 -15.65 -19.40
CA SER A 205 5.99 -15.62 -18.41
C SER A 205 6.95 -14.47 -18.66
N ASN A 206 7.30 -13.71 -17.61
CA ASN A 206 8.27 -12.61 -17.67
C ASN A 206 9.46 -12.92 -16.76
N ASN A 207 10.68 -12.85 -17.30
CA ASN A 207 11.91 -13.15 -16.57
C ASN A 207 12.67 -11.87 -16.22
N TYR A 208 13.14 -11.79 -14.98
CA TYR A 208 13.89 -10.68 -14.42
C TYR A 208 15.16 -11.22 -13.75
N CYS A 209 16.26 -10.50 -13.91
CA CYS A 209 17.50 -10.75 -13.19
C CYS A 209 17.72 -9.60 -12.21
N ILE A 210 17.73 -9.89 -10.91
CA ILE A 210 17.87 -8.91 -9.84
C ILE A 210 19.33 -8.84 -9.43
N LYS A 211 19.94 -7.66 -9.52
CA LYS A 211 21.29 -7.39 -9.04
C LYS A 211 21.24 -7.10 -7.54
N VAL A 212 22.20 -7.64 -6.80
CA VAL A 212 22.37 -7.48 -5.37
C VAL A 212 23.71 -6.79 -5.12
N LYS A 213 23.67 -5.49 -4.83
CA LYS A 213 24.88 -4.72 -4.50
C LYS A 213 25.05 -4.71 -2.99
N GLN A 214 26.06 -5.44 -2.52
CA GLN A 214 26.40 -5.59 -1.10
C GLN A 214 27.85 -5.21 -0.85
N GLN A 215 28.15 -4.75 0.37
CA GLN A 215 29.52 -4.41 0.78
C GLN A 215 30.33 -5.67 1.08
N LYS A 216 29.77 -6.58 1.89
CA LYS A 216 30.31 -7.92 2.12
C LYS A 216 29.52 -8.98 1.35
N GLN A 217 30.21 -10.02 0.92
CA GLN A 217 29.63 -11.11 0.17
C GLN A 217 28.86 -12.05 1.11
N ILE A 218 27.56 -11.81 1.29
CA ILE A 218 26.68 -12.67 2.09
C ILE A 218 25.92 -13.64 1.15
N PRO A 219 25.88 -14.95 1.46
CA PRO A 219 25.13 -15.93 0.68
C PRO A 219 23.65 -15.97 1.10
N TRP A 220 22.93 -14.90 0.79
CA TRP A 220 21.52 -14.71 1.20
C TRP A 220 20.63 -15.90 0.82
N ILE A 221 19.85 -16.38 1.80
CA ILE A 221 18.75 -17.32 1.58
C ILE A 221 17.49 -16.51 1.25
N LEU A 222 16.81 -16.87 0.18
CA LEU A 222 15.64 -16.18 -0.32
C LEU A 222 14.37 -16.97 -0.02
N LYS A 223 13.37 -16.30 0.57
CA LYS A 223 12.01 -16.83 0.77
C LYS A 223 10.98 -15.89 0.15
N LEU A 224 9.81 -16.42 -0.17
CA LEU A 224 8.72 -15.63 -0.75
C LEU A 224 7.68 -15.34 0.33
N LYS A 225 7.15 -14.12 0.36
CA LYS A 225 6.03 -13.75 1.21
C LYS A 225 4.91 -13.14 0.35
N PRO A 226 3.67 -13.64 0.42
CA PRO A 226 3.25 -14.90 1.07
C PRO A 226 3.90 -16.15 0.44
N GLU A 227 4.15 -17.21 1.22
CA GLU A 227 4.93 -18.39 0.78
C GLU A 227 4.29 -19.19 -0.37
N ASN A 228 2.96 -19.13 -0.51
CA ASN A 228 2.19 -19.98 -1.43
C ASN A 228 1.79 -19.31 -2.76
N GLN A 229 2.57 -18.32 -3.22
CA GLN A 229 2.29 -17.62 -4.47
C GLN A 229 2.88 -18.36 -5.69
N LYS A 230 2.08 -19.26 -6.28
CA LYS A 230 2.47 -20.07 -7.46
C LYS A 230 2.82 -19.26 -8.72
N HIS A 231 2.48 -17.98 -8.75
CA HIS A 231 2.73 -17.10 -9.88
C HIS A 231 4.15 -16.49 -9.87
N VAL A 232 4.97 -16.79 -8.86
CA VAL A 232 6.35 -16.29 -8.74
C VAL A 232 7.31 -17.47 -8.58
N GLU A 233 8.17 -17.67 -9.58
CA GLU A 233 9.31 -18.57 -9.53
C GLU A 233 10.58 -17.75 -9.29
N PHE A 234 11.49 -18.22 -8.42
CA PHE A 234 12.69 -17.46 -8.09
C PHE A 234 13.83 -18.35 -7.63
N SER A 235 15.08 -17.86 -7.76
CA SER A 235 16.25 -18.53 -7.19
C SER A 235 16.19 -18.52 -5.66
N LYS A 236 16.46 -19.64 -4.99
CA LYS A 236 16.41 -19.75 -3.52
C LYS A 236 17.61 -19.13 -2.81
N THR A 237 18.65 -18.79 -3.54
CA THR A 237 19.87 -18.15 -3.03
C THR A 237 20.36 -17.09 -3.99
N VAL A 238 21.17 -16.16 -3.48
CA VAL A 238 21.87 -15.17 -4.32
C VAL A 238 23.18 -15.77 -4.83
N SER A 239 23.37 -15.80 -6.15
CA SER A 239 24.58 -16.30 -6.82
C SER A 239 25.23 -15.20 -7.66
N LYS A 240 26.55 -15.02 -7.53
CA LYS A 240 27.32 -13.98 -8.23
C LYS A 240 26.67 -12.58 -8.15
N ASN A 241 26.20 -12.20 -6.95
CA ASN A 241 25.53 -10.91 -6.71
C ASN A 241 24.26 -10.70 -7.54
N SER A 242 23.56 -11.78 -7.87
CA SER A 242 22.26 -11.71 -8.52
C SER A 242 21.37 -12.91 -8.20
N PHE A 243 20.08 -12.77 -8.46
CA PHE A 243 19.13 -13.88 -8.47
C PHE A 243 18.07 -13.65 -9.55
N ASN A 244 17.46 -14.73 -10.04
CA ASN A 244 16.45 -14.64 -11.09
C ASN A 244 15.05 -14.75 -10.49
N VAL A 245 14.12 -14.02 -11.09
CA VAL A 245 12.69 -14.02 -10.76
C VAL A 245 11.91 -14.16 -12.04
N LYS A 246 10.91 -15.04 -12.05
CA LYS A 246 10.02 -15.28 -13.17
C LYS A 246 8.58 -15.17 -12.71
N ILE A 247 7.80 -14.35 -13.40
CA ILE A 247 6.39 -14.10 -13.09
C ILE A 247 5.52 -14.84 -14.10
N LEU A 248 4.66 -15.73 -13.60
CA LEU A 248 3.69 -16.52 -14.36
C LEU A 248 2.30 -15.91 -14.20
N SER A 249 1.89 -15.07 -15.15
CA SER A 249 0.67 -14.28 -14.99
C SER A 249 -0.56 -14.87 -15.69
N LYS A 250 -0.39 -15.94 -16.48
CA LYS A 250 -1.46 -16.56 -17.29
C LYS A 250 -2.74 -16.95 -16.53
N ASN A 251 -2.59 -17.49 -15.32
CA ASN A 251 -3.70 -18.07 -14.55
C ASN A 251 -4.16 -17.16 -13.40
N LEU A 252 -3.72 -15.91 -13.37
CA LEU A 252 -4.15 -14.95 -12.36
C LEU A 252 -5.58 -14.50 -12.65
N LYS A 253 -6.43 -14.49 -11.63
CA LYS A 253 -7.79 -13.95 -11.73
C LYS A 253 -7.73 -12.45 -12.06
N PRO A 254 -8.44 -11.99 -13.09
CA PRO A 254 -8.59 -10.57 -13.42
C PRO A 254 -9.32 -9.75 -12.34
N GLY A 255 -9.19 -8.43 -12.44
CA GLY A 255 -9.89 -7.42 -11.65
C GLY A 255 -9.23 -7.06 -10.33
N LYS A 256 -7.97 -7.45 -10.12
CA LYS A 256 -7.23 -7.15 -8.89
C LYS A 256 -5.72 -7.08 -9.11
N TYR A 257 -5.01 -6.63 -8.09
CA TYR A 257 -3.56 -6.78 -8.02
C TYR A 257 -3.17 -7.98 -7.14
N TYR A 258 -1.95 -8.46 -7.35
CA TYR A 258 -1.27 -9.43 -6.53
C TYR A 258 0.03 -8.79 -6.05
N TYR A 259 0.23 -8.75 -4.74
CA TYR A 259 1.48 -8.31 -4.14
C TYR A 259 2.19 -9.50 -3.53
N SER A 260 3.50 -9.57 -3.76
CA SER A 260 4.41 -10.49 -3.08
C SER A 260 5.77 -9.83 -2.91
N GLU A 261 6.58 -10.36 -2.01
CA GLU A 261 7.94 -9.89 -1.81
C GLU A 261 8.89 -11.06 -1.62
N ILE A 262 10.08 -10.97 -2.23
CA ILE A 262 11.17 -11.91 -1.97
C ILE A 262 11.98 -11.35 -0.80
N GLN A 263 12.08 -12.12 0.26
CA GLN A 263 12.74 -11.78 1.51
C GLN A 263 14.12 -12.41 1.58
N GLY A 264 15.13 -11.64 1.96
CA GLY A 264 16.51 -12.10 2.12
C GLY A 264 16.90 -12.31 3.58
N PHE A 265 17.40 -13.51 3.89
CA PHE A 265 17.84 -13.91 5.23
C PHE A 265 19.35 -14.16 5.23
N ASP A 266 20.04 -13.69 6.27
CA ASP A 266 21.43 -14.07 6.51
C ASP A 266 21.46 -15.49 7.11
N PRO A 267 22.07 -16.47 6.44
CA PRO A 267 22.15 -17.84 6.96
C PRO A 267 22.87 -17.94 8.31
N SER A 268 23.75 -16.99 8.63
CA SER A 268 24.47 -16.97 9.91
C SER A 268 23.62 -16.44 11.06
N ASN A 269 22.56 -15.68 10.75
CA ASN A 269 21.76 -14.95 11.72
C ASN A 269 20.25 -15.06 11.40
N LEU A 270 19.76 -16.29 11.19
CA LEU A 270 18.37 -16.53 10.79
C LEU A 270 17.32 -15.97 11.77
N SER A 271 17.65 -15.86 13.06
CA SER A 271 16.75 -15.32 14.09
C SER A 271 16.47 -13.82 13.92
N LEU A 272 17.33 -13.09 13.19
CA LEU A 272 17.08 -11.70 12.83
C LEU A 272 15.89 -11.54 11.87
N GLY A 273 15.38 -12.63 11.30
CA GLY A 273 14.35 -12.53 10.28
C GLY A 273 14.86 -11.93 8.96
N PRO A 274 13.96 -11.45 8.09
CA PRO A 274 14.35 -10.89 6.81
C PRO A 274 15.09 -9.54 6.97
N ILE A 275 16.23 -9.40 6.30
CA ILE A 275 17.06 -8.19 6.31
C ILE A 275 16.71 -7.25 5.15
N PHE A 276 16.23 -7.80 4.03
CA PHE A 276 15.76 -7.01 2.90
C PHE A 276 14.52 -7.65 2.25
N HIS A 277 13.81 -6.83 1.49
CA HIS A 277 12.61 -7.23 0.74
C HIS A 277 12.73 -6.74 -0.70
N PHE A 278 12.34 -7.58 -1.66
CA PHE A 278 12.23 -7.22 -3.07
C PHE A 278 10.76 -7.30 -3.51
N PRO A 279 10.06 -6.16 -3.68
CA PRO A 279 8.63 -6.14 -3.96
C PRO A 279 8.29 -6.51 -5.40
N ILE A 280 7.18 -7.22 -5.55
CA ILE A 280 6.60 -7.70 -6.81
C ILE A 280 5.12 -7.38 -6.79
N THR A 281 4.68 -6.51 -7.71
CA THR A 281 3.29 -6.15 -7.90
C THR A 281 2.83 -6.54 -9.30
N VAL A 282 1.80 -7.37 -9.40
CA VAL A 282 1.18 -7.78 -10.66
C VAL A 282 -0.25 -7.26 -10.69
N ILE A 283 -0.57 -6.43 -11.68
CA ILE A 283 -1.90 -5.85 -11.87
C ILE A 283 -2.56 -6.57 -13.04
N VAL A 284 -3.66 -7.26 -12.76
CA VAL A 284 -4.42 -8.04 -13.75
C VAL A 284 -5.77 -7.38 -13.95
N PRO A 285 -5.96 -6.58 -15.01
CA PRO A 285 -7.22 -5.92 -15.28
C PRO A 285 -8.30 -6.86 -15.84
N GLU A 286 -9.56 -6.55 -15.58
CA GLU A 286 -10.70 -7.14 -16.29
C GLU A 286 -10.75 -6.61 -17.73
N LYS A 287 -10.97 -7.55 -18.65
CA LYS A 287 -11.25 -7.23 -20.05
C LYS A 287 -12.73 -6.89 -20.18
N VAL A 288 -13.01 -5.80 -20.89
CA VAL A 288 -14.36 -5.39 -21.22
C VAL A 288 -14.73 -5.93 -22.59
N SER A 289 -15.89 -6.58 -22.71
CA SER A 289 -16.42 -7.10 -23.97
C SER A 289 -17.60 -6.23 -24.44
N ASN A 290 -17.75 -6.00 -25.74
CA ASN A 290 -18.90 -5.30 -26.31
C ASN A 290 -19.19 -3.92 -25.68
N ASN A 291 -18.13 -3.17 -25.36
CA ASN A 291 -18.24 -1.85 -24.72
C ASN A 291 -19.10 -1.82 -23.44
N SER A 292 -19.30 -2.96 -22.79
CA SER A 292 -20.10 -3.07 -21.57
C SER A 292 -19.46 -4.05 -20.60
N PHE A 293 -19.63 -3.80 -19.32
CA PHE A 293 -19.13 -4.65 -18.26
C PHE A 293 -20.17 -4.71 -17.16
N LYS A 294 -20.51 -5.91 -16.71
CA LYS A 294 -21.49 -6.15 -15.65
C LYS A 294 -20.95 -7.21 -14.71
N LYS A 295 -20.92 -6.90 -13.42
CA LYS A 295 -20.44 -7.83 -12.39
C LYS A 295 -21.13 -7.57 -11.07
N GLU A 296 -21.47 -8.65 -10.37
CA GLU A 296 -21.87 -8.57 -8.97
C GLU A 296 -20.62 -8.34 -8.12
N ILE A 297 -20.66 -7.32 -7.27
CA ILE A 297 -19.54 -6.91 -6.45
C ILE A 297 -19.96 -6.81 -4.98
N LEU A 298 -18.97 -6.99 -4.12
CA LEU A 298 -19.06 -6.75 -2.69
C LEU A 298 -18.20 -5.54 -2.38
N VAL A 299 -18.83 -4.45 -1.95
CA VAL A 299 -18.16 -3.22 -1.55
C VAL A 299 -17.93 -3.27 -0.04
N LYS A 300 -16.67 -3.15 0.38
CA LYS A 300 -16.31 -3.06 1.81
C LYS A 300 -15.90 -1.63 2.17
N PRO A 301 -16.00 -1.22 3.45
CA PRO A 301 -15.36 -0.02 3.98
C PRO A 301 -13.89 0.00 3.55
N CYS A 302 -13.46 1.16 3.05
CA CYS A 302 -12.08 1.39 2.59
C CYS A 302 -11.60 0.49 1.43
N THR A 303 -12.41 -0.45 0.93
CA THR A 303 -11.98 -1.43 -0.07
C THR A 303 -13.03 -1.67 -1.16
N PHE A 304 -12.74 -1.13 -2.34
CA PHE A 304 -13.00 -1.83 -3.59
C PHE A 304 -12.10 -1.26 -4.67
N LEU A 305 -11.39 -2.16 -5.36
CA LEU A 305 -10.49 -1.85 -6.46
C LEU A 305 -10.83 -2.80 -7.59
N ASN A 306 -11.28 -2.25 -8.72
CA ASN A 306 -11.35 -2.99 -9.95
C ASN A 306 -10.49 -2.30 -11.02
N PHE A 307 -9.65 -3.08 -11.67
CA PHE A 307 -8.84 -2.63 -12.79
C PHE A 307 -9.58 -2.96 -14.07
N LEU A 308 -9.88 -1.97 -14.90
CA LEU A 308 -10.61 -2.19 -16.16
C LEU A 308 -9.78 -1.68 -17.32
N ILE A 309 -9.65 -2.50 -18.37
CA ILE A 309 -9.09 -2.03 -19.64
C ILE A 309 -10.16 -1.28 -20.43
N ASN A 310 -9.80 -0.11 -20.98
CA ASN A 310 -10.64 0.55 -21.98
C ASN A 310 -10.83 -0.39 -23.20
N PRO A 311 -12.06 -0.79 -23.57
CA PRO A 311 -12.31 -1.78 -24.61
C PRO A 311 -11.80 -1.39 -25.99
N ASN A 312 -11.78 -0.09 -26.33
CA ASN A 312 -11.23 0.38 -27.60
C ASN A 312 -10.80 1.87 -27.56
N GLU A 313 -10.09 2.30 -28.60
CA GLU A 313 -9.54 3.66 -28.71
C GLU A 313 -10.60 4.72 -29.02
N SER A 314 -11.72 4.32 -29.62
CA SER A 314 -12.82 5.23 -29.95
C SER A 314 -13.68 5.57 -28.73
N CYS A 315 -13.64 4.74 -27.68
CA CYS A 315 -14.31 4.97 -26.41
C CYS A 315 -13.59 6.07 -25.63
N THR A 316 -14.21 7.24 -25.61
CA THR A 316 -13.71 8.45 -24.92
C THR A 316 -14.56 8.82 -23.72
N LYS A 317 -15.71 8.18 -23.53
CA LYS A 317 -16.58 8.36 -22.36
C LYS A 317 -17.01 7.01 -21.80
N CYS A 318 -17.17 6.96 -20.48
CA CYS A 318 -17.62 5.79 -19.77
C CYS A 318 -18.67 6.20 -18.72
N THR A 319 -19.75 5.43 -18.64
CA THR A 319 -20.78 5.59 -17.60
C THR A 319 -20.66 4.40 -16.65
N VAL A 320 -20.38 4.67 -15.38
CA VAL A 320 -20.38 3.67 -14.33
C VAL A 320 -21.69 3.80 -13.56
N LYS A 321 -22.39 2.70 -13.36
CA LYS A 321 -23.59 2.59 -12.56
C LYS A 321 -23.38 1.50 -11.51
N PHE A 322 -23.59 1.82 -10.25
CA PHE A 322 -23.66 0.85 -9.17
C PHE A 322 -25.11 0.77 -8.70
N ILE A 323 -25.64 -0.44 -8.59
CA ILE A 323 -26.99 -0.71 -8.11
C ILE A 323 -26.86 -1.48 -6.80
N ASP A 324 -27.24 -0.84 -5.70
CA ASP A 324 -27.29 -1.45 -4.38
C ASP A 324 -28.42 -2.49 -4.34
N SER A 325 -28.12 -3.72 -3.90
CA SER A 325 -29.12 -4.79 -3.82
C SER A 325 -30.05 -4.69 -2.60
N GLU A 326 -29.69 -3.94 -1.57
CA GLU A 326 -30.37 -3.97 -0.27
C GLU A 326 -31.35 -2.81 -0.05
N ASN A 327 -31.51 -1.97 -1.06
CA ASN A 327 -32.48 -0.88 -1.09
C ASN A 327 -32.40 0.15 0.07
N GLU A 328 -31.27 0.23 0.79
CA GLU A 328 -31.11 1.18 1.90
C GLU A 328 -30.61 2.57 1.44
N LYS A 329 -30.81 3.60 2.28
CA LYS A 329 -30.40 5.01 2.00
C LYS A 329 -28.88 5.19 2.15
N ASN A 330 -28.09 4.39 1.44
CA ASN A 330 -26.63 4.50 1.45
C ASN A 330 -26.14 5.70 0.60
N GLU A 331 -25.23 6.50 1.13
CA GLU A 331 -24.46 7.50 0.35
C GLU A 331 -23.08 6.94 0.01
N PHE A 332 -22.77 6.92 -1.29
CA PHE A 332 -21.45 6.48 -1.77
C PHE A 332 -20.68 7.71 -2.22
N LYS A 333 -19.42 7.86 -1.76
CA LYS A 333 -18.47 8.79 -2.38
C LYS A 333 -17.51 8.01 -3.25
N LYS A 334 -17.35 8.48 -4.49
CA LYS A 334 -16.45 7.89 -5.48
C LYS A 334 -15.22 8.78 -5.65
N ILE A 335 -14.09 8.14 -5.95
CA ILE A 335 -12.94 8.82 -6.54
C ILE A 335 -12.44 7.90 -7.67
N ILE A 336 -12.24 8.43 -8.87
CA ILE A 336 -11.61 7.72 -9.98
C ILE A 336 -10.28 8.41 -10.31
N LYS A 337 -9.22 7.62 -10.41
CA LYS A 337 -7.90 8.14 -10.79
C LYS A 337 -7.34 7.35 -11.96
N LYS A 338 -6.68 8.10 -12.83
CA LYS A 338 -5.98 7.61 -14.01
C LYS A 338 -4.78 6.74 -13.59
N SER A 339 -4.61 5.59 -14.25
CA SER A 339 -3.42 4.70 -14.10
C SER A 339 -2.26 5.19 -15.00
N ASN A 340 -1.95 6.48 -15.02
CA ASN A 340 -0.93 7.01 -15.93
C ASN A 340 0.21 7.74 -15.19
N LYS A 341 1.41 7.71 -15.77
CA LYS A 341 2.69 8.19 -15.22
C LYS A 341 2.68 9.63 -14.68
N ASN A 342 1.67 10.43 -15.05
CA ASN A 342 1.51 11.85 -14.71
C ASN A 342 0.23 12.17 -13.90
N GLY A 343 -0.31 11.22 -13.13
CA GLY A 343 -1.17 11.48 -11.96
C GLY A 343 -2.26 12.55 -12.10
N GLY A 344 -3.16 12.45 -13.09
CA GLY A 344 -4.34 13.32 -13.21
C GLY A 344 -5.61 12.68 -12.63
N THR A 345 -6.43 13.45 -11.93
CA THR A 345 -7.81 13.12 -11.55
C THR A 345 -8.76 13.39 -12.72
N TYR A 346 -9.74 12.51 -12.95
CA TYR A 346 -10.76 12.73 -14.00
C TYR A 346 -11.80 13.75 -13.52
N THR A 347 -12.35 14.54 -14.45
CA THR A 347 -13.51 15.41 -14.17
C THR A 347 -14.76 14.55 -14.07
N GLU A 348 -15.52 14.67 -12.98
CA GLU A 348 -16.65 13.80 -12.67
C GLU A 348 -17.95 14.59 -12.49
N SER A 349 -19.07 14.02 -12.94
CA SER A 349 -20.42 14.40 -12.51
C SER A 349 -21.13 13.18 -11.91
N TYR A 350 -21.80 13.40 -10.77
CA TYR A 350 -22.51 12.38 -10.00
C TYR A 350 -24.01 12.65 -10.07
N ILE A 351 -24.77 11.58 -10.33
CA ILE A 351 -26.24 11.61 -10.23
C ILE A 351 -26.67 10.40 -9.42
N LYS A 352 -27.46 10.65 -8.37
CA LYS A 352 -28.24 9.60 -7.70
C LYS A 352 -29.42 9.26 -8.61
N ASP A 353 -29.41 8.06 -9.17
CA ASP A 353 -30.38 7.59 -10.16
C ASP A 353 -31.46 6.77 -9.43
N GLY A 354 -32.44 7.47 -8.86
CA GLY A 354 -33.49 6.86 -8.03
C GLY A 354 -33.05 6.61 -6.58
N GLN A 355 -33.69 5.64 -5.91
CA GLN A 355 -33.35 5.30 -4.53
C GLN A 355 -32.07 4.44 -4.45
N ASN A 356 -31.94 3.51 -5.43
CA ASN A 356 -31.07 2.33 -5.49
C ASN A 356 -29.71 2.45 -6.14
N ALA A 357 -29.60 3.40 -7.08
CA ALA A 357 -28.55 3.40 -8.07
C ALA A 357 -27.75 4.70 -8.08
N HIS A 358 -26.45 4.54 -8.27
CA HIS A 358 -25.47 5.61 -8.30
C HIS A 358 -24.83 5.61 -9.68
N ARG A 359 -24.89 6.75 -10.38
CA ARG A 359 -24.35 6.89 -11.74
C ARG A 359 -23.26 7.95 -11.77
N TRP A 360 -22.17 7.63 -12.47
CA TRP A 360 -21.03 8.51 -12.68
C TRP A 360 -20.65 8.54 -14.16
N PHE A 361 -20.30 9.72 -14.64
CA PHE A 361 -19.80 9.94 -16.00
C PHE A 361 -18.30 10.23 -15.95
N ILE A 362 -17.54 9.53 -16.80
CA ILE A 362 -16.08 9.55 -16.81
C ILE A 362 -15.61 9.81 -18.22
N ASP A 363 -14.65 10.71 -18.35
CA ASP A 363 -13.92 10.94 -19.58
C ASP A 363 -12.71 10.00 -19.64
N ILE A 364 -12.68 9.09 -20.60
CA ILE A 364 -11.64 8.05 -20.77
C ILE A 364 -10.90 8.22 -22.10
N ARG A 365 -10.53 9.45 -22.46
CA ARG A 365 -9.80 9.83 -23.69
C ARG A 365 -8.48 9.08 -24.03
N TRP A 366 -8.10 8.01 -23.32
CA TRP A 366 -6.80 7.32 -23.45
C TRP A 366 -6.96 5.79 -23.53
N LYS A 367 -6.07 5.13 -24.27
CA LYS A 367 -6.07 3.66 -24.54
C LYS A 367 -5.64 2.79 -23.34
N GLU A 368 -5.43 3.37 -22.18
CA GLU A 368 -4.86 2.66 -21.03
C GLU A 368 -5.97 2.12 -20.13
N ALA A 369 -5.66 1.08 -19.36
CA ALA A 369 -6.54 0.68 -18.28
C ALA A 369 -6.63 1.79 -17.24
N PHE A 370 -7.73 1.77 -16.50
CA PHE A 370 -7.98 2.69 -15.40
C PHE A 370 -8.36 1.89 -14.15
N GLU A 371 -8.07 2.50 -13.01
CA GLU A 371 -8.44 1.94 -11.72
C GLU A 371 -9.77 2.55 -11.30
N LEU A 372 -10.76 1.70 -11.11
CA LEU A 372 -12.06 2.08 -10.61
C LEU A 372 -12.14 1.70 -9.14
N TYR A 373 -12.23 2.73 -8.28
CA TYR A 373 -12.50 2.55 -6.87
C TYR A 373 -13.93 2.99 -6.56
N ILE A 374 -14.67 2.15 -5.85
CA ILE A 374 -16.01 2.43 -5.36
C ILE A 374 -16.00 2.04 -3.89
N TYR A 375 -15.88 3.01 -2.98
CA TYR A 375 -15.96 2.72 -1.56
C TYR A 375 -17.23 3.32 -0.98
N GLN A 376 -17.75 2.67 0.05
CA GLN A 376 -18.79 3.23 0.87
C GLN A 376 -18.16 4.30 1.76
N LYS A 377 -18.70 5.53 1.72
CA LYS A 377 -18.37 6.51 2.75
C LYS A 377 -19.02 5.98 4.02
N PHE A 378 -18.26 5.82 5.10
CA PHE A 378 -18.77 5.32 6.38
C PHE A 378 -20.12 5.99 6.68
N LEU A 379 -21.17 5.18 6.65
CA LEU A 379 -22.52 5.56 7.02
C LEU A 379 -22.98 4.52 8.02
N TYR A 380 -23.36 5.04 9.17
CA TYR A 380 -24.26 4.51 10.16
C TYR A 380 -24.77 3.08 9.97
N HIS A 381 -24.45 2.28 10.98
CA HIS A 381 -25.12 1.03 11.40
C HIS A 381 -25.21 -0.13 10.39
N LYS A 382 -24.61 -1.24 10.85
CA LYS A 382 -24.99 -2.65 10.63
C LYS A 382 -24.53 -3.41 9.38
N GLN A 383 -24.08 -2.78 8.29
CA GLN A 383 -23.50 -3.54 7.17
C GLN A 383 -22.13 -3.05 6.73
N LEU A 384 -21.10 -3.84 7.08
CA LEU A 384 -19.71 -3.68 6.66
C LEU A 384 -19.45 -4.20 5.24
N GLU A 385 -20.42 -4.82 4.59
CA GLU A 385 -20.24 -5.32 3.23
C GLU A 385 -21.56 -5.12 2.47
N LEU A 386 -21.52 -4.32 1.40
CA LEU A 386 -22.68 -4.06 0.55
C LEU A 386 -22.57 -4.86 -0.73
N LYS A 387 -23.58 -5.68 -1.01
CA LYS A 387 -23.70 -6.34 -2.30
C LYS A 387 -24.35 -5.40 -3.31
N GLY A 388 -23.90 -5.47 -4.54
CA GLY A 388 -24.52 -4.72 -5.61
C GLY A 388 -24.00 -5.09 -6.98
N ILE A 389 -24.65 -4.54 -7.99
CA ILE A 389 -24.34 -4.79 -9.39
C ILE A 389 -23.59 -3.58 -9.93
N LEU A 390 -22.36 -3.81 -10.37
CA LEU A 390 -21.57 -2.83 -11.10
C LEU A 390 -21.80 -2.99 -12.60
N GLU A 391 -22.35 -1.95 -13.22
CA GLU A 391 -22.55 -1.83 -14.67
C GLU A 391 -21.69 -0.70 -15.21
N ILE A 392 -20.97 -0.94 -16.30
CA ILE A 392 -20.08 0.03 -16.91
C ILE A 392 -20.33 0.00 -18.41
N ASN A 393 -20.65 1.15 -18.99
CA ASN A 393 -20.93 1.30 -20.40
C ASN A 393 -19.97 2.30 -21.02
N PHE A 394 -19.27 1.85 -22.06
CA PHE A 394 -18.30 2.62 -22.81
C PHE A 394 -18.99 3.21 -24.05
N LYS A 395 -18.76 4.49 -24.29
CA LYS A 395 -19.33 5.22 -25.42
C LYS A 395 -18.20 5.75 -26.29
N THR A 396 -18.32 5.47 -27.58
CA THR A 396 -17.56 6.14 -28.61
C THR A 396 -18.05 7.57 -28.73
N SER A 397 -17.14 8.55 -28.77
CA SER A 397 -17.58 9.89 -29.21
C SER A 397 -17.87 9.81 -30.72
N PRO A 398 -18.93 10.49 -31.19
CA PRO A 398 -19.25 10.55 -32.61
C PRO A 398 -18.11 11.18 -33.42
#